data_AF-A0A7J9TC14-F1
#
_entry.id   AF-A0A7J9TC14-F1
#
_cell.length_a   1.000
_cell.length_b   1.000
_cell.length_c   1.000
_cell.angle_alpha   90.00
_cell.angle_beta   90.00
_cell.angle_gamma   90.00
#
_symmetry.space_group_name_H-M   'P 1'
#
loop_
_entity.id
_entity.type
_entity.pdbx_description
1 polymer ?
#
loop_
_entity_poly.entity_id
_entity_poly.type
_entity_poly.pdbx_seq_one_letter_code
_entity_poly.pdbx_strand_id
1 'polypeptide(L)'
;MSFVKYYEKGYFFAESVLDCIKNEYIDVVAVDQNDLPYMLGLPKSFGPGERDSIAMCKSRGYVFLSNEKKVYNYCKKHGMQCLLLPHILKSLWKENILDKEDVEELITEIESRDNTVITDKDSIFS
;
A
#
# COMPACT_ATOMS: atom_id res chain seq x y z
N MET A 1 -17.14 -18.16 -1.56
CA MET A 1 -17.18 -17.86 -0.11
C MET A 1 -17.99 -16.58 0.03
N SER A 2 -19.19 -16.62 0.61
CA SER A 2 -20.18 -15.54 0.51
C SER A 2 -19.84 -14.36 1.44
N PHE A 3 -19.67 -13.17 0.84
CA PHE A 3 -19.37 -11.89 1.50
C PHE A 3 -20.41 -11.43 2.54
N VAL A 4 -21.56 -12.10 2.61
CA VAL A 4 -22.63 -11.89 3.61
C VAL A 4 -22.09 -11.93 5.06
N LYS A 5 -21.02 -12.67 5.34
CA LYS A 5 -20.39 -12.73 6.68
C LYS A 5 -19.59 -11.49 7.10
N TYR A 6 -19.22 -10.58 6.18
CA TYR A 6 -18.42 -9.39 6.50
C TYR A 6 -19.28 -8.21 6.96
N TYR A 7 -20.50 -8.11 6.42
CA TYR A 7 -21.49 -7.10 6.81
C TYR A 7 -21.82 -7.20 8.32
N GLU A 8 -21.97 -8.41 8.84
CA GLU A 8 -22.24 -8.66 10.27
C GLU A 8 -21.09 -8.28 11.22
N LYS A 9 -19.89 -8.03 10.69
CA LYS A 9 -18.69 -7.69 11.48
C LYS A 9 -18.31 -6.20 11.43
N GLY A 10 -19.09 -5.36 10.74
CA GLY A 10 -18.89 -3.90 10.74
C GLY A 10 -17.80 -3.37 9.80
N TYR A 11 -17.32 -4.16 8.83
CA TYR A 11 -16.25 -3.76 7.90
C TYR A 11 -16.76 -3.04 6.63
N PHE A 12 -17.73 -2.13 6.77
CA PHE A 12 -18.34 -1.44 5.62
C PHE A 12 -17.32 -0.67 4.77
N PHE A 13 -16.26 -0.15 5.39
CA PHE A 13 -15.19 0.59 4.70
C PHE A 13 -14.42 -0.24 3.66
N ALA A 14 -14.46 -1.57 3.76
CA ALA A 14 -13.74 -2.46 2.85
C ALA A 14 -14.57 -2.87 1.63
N GLU A 15 -15.85 -2.52 1.56
CA GLU A 15 -16.77 -2.98 0.52
C GLU A 15 -16.26 -2.63 -0.89
N SER A 16 -15.78 -1.40 -1.10
CA SER A 16 -15.23 -0.97 -2.38
C SER A 16 -14.02 -1.81 -2.82
N VAL A 17 -13.12 -2.16 -1.89
CA VAL A 17 -11.97 -3.01 -2.17
C VAL A 17 -12.41 -4.44 -2.49
N LEU A 18 -13.40 -4.96 -1.77
CA LEU A 18 -13.94 -6.30 -2.01
C LEU A 18 -14.66 -6.38 -3.36
N ASP A 19 -15.36 -5.32 -3.76
CA ASP A 19 -15.94 -5.21 -5.09
C ASP A 19 -14.87 -5.16 -6.17
N CYS A 20 -13.76 -4.43 -5.97
CA CYS A 20 -12.64 -4.46 -6.89
C CYS A 20 -12.03 -5.86 -7.03
N ILE A 21 -11.93 -6.62 -5.94
CA ILE A 21 -11.47 -8.03 -5.99
C ILE A 21 -12.47 -8.90 -6.75
N LYS A 22 -13.78 -8.75 -6.47
CA LYS A 22 -14.84 -9.53 -7.11
C LYS A 22 -14.93 -9.27 -8.61
N ASN A 23 -14.67 -8.03 -9.03
CA ASN A 23 -14.66 -7.61 -10.43
C ASN A 23 -13.29 -7.73 -11.09
N GLU A 24 -12.32 -8.40 -10.45
CA GLU A 24 -10.98 -8.67 -11.01
C GLU A 24 -10.16 -7.40 -11.33
N TYR A 25 -10.48 -6.27 -10.70
CA TYR A 25 -9.65 -5.06 -10.73
C TYR A 25 -8.46 -5.14 -9.76
N ILE A 26 -8.56 -5.98 -8.72
CA ILE A 26 -7.50 -6.24 -7.75
C ILE A 26 -7.30 -7.75 -7.62
N ASP A 27 -6.10 -8.21 -7.93
CA ASP A 27 -5.70 -9.58 -7.70
C ASP A 27 -5.29 -9.82 -6.24
N VAL A 28 -5.83 -10.87 -5.63
CA VAL A 28 -5.40 -11.35 -4.31
C VAL A 28 -4.36 -12.45 -4.51
N VAL A 29 -3.12 -12.16 -4.14
CA VAL A 29 -2.01 -13.11 -4.21
C VAL A 29 -1.59 -13.58 -2.82
N ALA A 30 -1.19 -14.85 -2.73
CA ALA A 30 -0.63 -15.44 -1.52
C ALA A 30 0.85 -15.74 -1.71
N VAL A 31 1.58 -15.78 -0.59
CA VAL A 31 2.97 -16.26 -0.52
C VAL A 31 3.03 -17.70 -1.02
N ASP A 32 4.02 -18.01 -1.86
CA ASP A 32 4.30 -19.37 -2.32
C ASP A 32 5.73 -19.82 -1.97
N GLN A 33 6.12 -21.02 -2.44
CA GLN A 33 7.41 -21.61 -2.11
C GLN A 33 8.62 -20.79 -2.62
N ASN A 34 8.46 -20.04 -3.71
CA ASN A 34 9.52 -19.20 -4.28
C ASN A 34 9.78 -17.97 -3.40
N ASP A 35 8.80 -17.54 -2.61
CA ASP A 35 8.90 -16.38 -1.72
C ASP A 35 9.59 -16.72 -0.38
N LEU A 36 9.54 -18.00 0.05
CA LEU A 36 10.04 -18.46 1.34
C LEU A 36 11.51 -18.09 1.63
N PRO A 37 12.48 -18.24 0.69
CA PRO A 37 13.87 -17.89 0.97
C PRO A 37 14.03 -16.41 1.32
N TYR A 38 13.27 -15.53 0.66
CA TYR A 38 13.27 -14.10 0.95
C TYR A 38 12.63 -13.84 2.31
N MET A 39 11.48 -14.45 2.59
CA MET A 39 10.76 -14.30 3.84
C MET A 39 11.59 -14.69 5.07
N LEU A 40 12.35 -15.80 4.98
CA LEU A 40 13.21 -16.29 6.06
C LEU A 40 14.43 -15.39 6.32
N GLY A 41 14.91 -14.68 5.30
CA GLY A 41 16.02 -13.73 5.40
C GLY A 41 15.65 -12.36 5.99
N LEU A 42 14.36 -12.09 6.21
CA LEU A 42 13.90 -10.78 6.68
C LEU A 42 14.15 -10.54 8.18
N PRO A 43 14.43 -9.30 8.59
CA PRO A 43 14.52 -8.91 9.99
C PRO A 43 13.31 -9.36 10.81
N LYS A 44 13.56 -9.89 12.01
CA LYS A 44 12.51 -10.29 12.96
C LYS A 44 11.67 -9.12 13.48
N SER A 45 12.12 -7.88 13.28
CA SER A 45 11.39 -6.66 13.61
C SER A 45 10.20 -6.40 12.68
N PHE A 46 10.13 -7.09 11.53
CA PHE A 46 8.97 -7.01 10.65
C PHE A 46 7.88 -7.97 11.10
N GLY A 47 6.64 -7.48 11.12
CA GLY A 47 5.46 -8.28 11.37
C GLY A 47 5.20 -9.29 10.24
N PRO A 48 4.32 -10.28 10.46
CA PRO A 48 4.03 -11.32 9.47
C PRO A 48 3.61 -10.75 8.10
N GLY A 49 2.65 -9.82 8.06
CA GLY A 49 2.18 -9.23 6.80
C GLY A 49 3.25 -8.42 6.06
N GLU A 50 4.15 -7.75 6.80
CA GLU A 50 5.28 -7.03 6.19
C GLU A 50 6.25 -8.04 5.56
N ARG A 51 6.53 -9.14 6.26
CA ARG A 51 7.44 -10.18 5.74
C ARG A 51 6.89 -10.84 4.49
N ASP A 52 5.61 -11.18 4.50
CA ASP A 52 4.91 -11.76 3.35
C ASP A 52 4.98 -10.81 2.14
N SER A 53 4.62 -9.54 2.36
CA SER A 53 4.55 -8.54 1.28
C SER A 53 5.92 -8.21 0.70
N ILE A 54 6.95 -8.04 1.55
CA ILE A 54 8.32 -7.79 1.10
C ILE A 54 8.86 -9.00 0.33
N ALA A 55 8.64 -10.22 0.85
CA ALA A 55 9.10 -11.43 0.19
C ALA A 55 8.50 -11.61 -1.20
N MET A 56 7.17 -11.46 -1.33
CA MET A 56 6.47 -11.53 -2.60
C MET A 56 6.99 -10.48 -3.59
N CYS A 57 7.10 -9.21 -3.16
CA CYS A 57 7.56 -8.15 -4.05
C CYS A 57 9.01 -8.38 -4.51
N LYS A 58 9.87 -8.91 -3.63
CA LYS A 58 11.26 -9.21 -3.97
C LYS A 58 11.36 -10.36 -4.97
N SER A 59 10.65 -11.45 -4.69
CA SER A 59 10.65 -12.68 -5.49
C SER A 59 10.09 -12.44 -6.89
N ARG A 60 9.01 -11.66 -6.99
CA ARG A 60 8.24 -11.47 -8.23
C ARG A 60 8.58 -10.19 -9.00
N GLY A 61 9.46 -9.35 -8.44
CA GLY A 61 9.84 -8.07 -9.05
C GLY A 61 8.70 -7.04 -9.05
N TYR A 62 7.77 -7.11 -8.10
CA TYR A 62 6.66 -6.15 -7.98
C TYR A 62 7.10 -4.87 -7.29
N VAL A 63 6.35 -3.79 -7.54
CA VAL A 63 6.47 -2.53 -6.79
C VAL A 63 5.73 -2.67 -5.47
N PHE A 64 6.42 -2.43 -4.36
CA PHE A 64 5.80 -2.51 -3.05
C PHE A 64 5.22 -1.15 -2.61
N LEU A 65 3.94 -1.08 -2.29
CA LEU A 65 3.33 0.10 -1.66
C LEU A 65 3.24 -0.10 -0.13
N SER A 66 3.79 0.82 0.64
CA SER A 66 3.68 0.82 2.10
C SER A 66 3.73 2.24 2.65
N ASN A 67 3.00 2.51 3.73
CA ASN A 67 3.11 3.77 4.47
C ASN A 67 4.20 3.73 5.54
N GLU A 68 4.82 2.57 5.79
CA GLU A 68 5.81 2.41 6.85
C GLU A 68 7.22 2.82 6.39
N LYS A 69 7.74 3.92 6.95
CA LYS A 69 9.08 4.43 6.62
C LYS A 69 10.19 3.40 6.84
N LYS A 70 10.07 2.53 7.85
CA LYS A 70 11.03 1.45 8.12
C LYS A 70 11.08 0.44 6.97
N VAL A 71 9.93 0.12 6.37
CA VAL A 71 9.79 -0.81 5.23
C VAL A 71 10.35 -0.17 3.97
N TYR A 72 9.98 1.09 3.70
CA TYR A 72 10.50 1.83 2.56
C TYR A 72 12.03 1.94 2.59
N ASN A 73 12.61 2.30 3.74
CA ASN A 73 14.06 2.36 3.91
C ASN A 73 14.73 1.00 3.69
N TYR A 74 14.12 -0.08 4.16
CA TYR A 74 14.61 -1.43 3.90
C TYR A 74 14.59 -1.75 2.40
N CYS A 75 13.48 -1.49 1.71
CA CYS A 75 13.33 -1.73 0.28
C CYS A 75 14.38 -0.96 -0.52
N LYS A 76 14.54 0.34 -0.23
CA LYS A 76 15.55 1.21 -0.86
C LYS A 76 16.98 0.67 -0.67
N LYS A 77 17.32 0.23 0.55
CA LYS A 77 18.64 -0.36 0.86
C LYS A 77 18.91 -1.65 0.08
N HIS A 78 17.88 -2.42 -0.26
CA HIS A 78 18.01 -3.72 -0.94
C HIS A 78 17.62 -3.69 -2.42
N GLY A 79 17.57 -2.50 -3.02
CA GLY A 79 17.28 -2.29 -4.44
C GLY A 79 15.90 -2.76 -4.87
N MET A 80 14.92 -2.71 -3.96
CA MET A 80 13.52 -3.02 -4.28
C MET A 80 12.78 -1.73 -4.64
N GLN A 81 11.90 -1.81 -5.64
CA GLN A 81 10.98 -0.73 -5.95
C GLN A 81 9.93 -0.63 -4.85
N CYS A 82 9.84 0.53 -4.21
CA CYS A 82 8.86 0.78 -3.17
C CYS A 82 8.33 2.21 -3.28
N LEU A 83 7.02 2.37 -3.12
CA LEU A 83 6.34 3.64 -3.11
C LEU A 83 5.71 3.89 -1.74
N LEU A 84 5.67 5.15 -1.35
CA LEU A 84 4.89 5.66 -0.24
C LEU A 84 3.65 6.36 -0.80
N LEU A 85 2.58 6.49 -0.02
CA LEU A 85 1.39 7.26 -0.42
C LEU A 85 1.70 8.68 -0.95
N PRO A 86 2.63 9.47 -0.36
CA PRO A 86 3.00 10.78 -0.91
C PRO A 86 3.56 10.72 -2.33
N HIS A 87 4.19 9.60 -2.74
CA HIS A 87 4.66 9.45 -4.12
C HIS A 87 3.48 9.33 -5.09
N ILE A 88 2.40 8.65 -4.69
CA ILE A 88 1.18 8.53 -5.52
C ILE A 88 0.52 9.90 -5.65
N LEU A 89 0.32 10.60 -4.52
CA LEU A 89 -0.27 11.94 -4.51
C LEU A 89 0.52 12.93 -5.36
N LYS A 90 1.86 12.86 -5.26
CA LYS A 90 2.76 13.66 -6.10
C LYS A 90 2.57 13.38 -7.58
N SER A 91 2.44 12.11 -7.97
CA SER A 91 2.19 11.74 -9.36
C SER A 91 0.81 12.22 -9.84
N LEU A 92 -0.23 12.14 -9.02
CA LEU A 92 -1.56 12.66 -9.40
C LEU A 92 -1.51 14.15 -9.75
N TRP A 93 -0.77 14.94 -8.96
CA TRP A 93 -0.55 16.35 -9.24
C TRP A 93 0.36 16.59 -10.44
N LYS A 94 1.56 15.98 -10.48
CA LYS A 94 2.57 16.25 -11.53
C LYS A 94 2.11 15.82 -12.93
N GLU A 95 1.30 14.77 -12.99
CA GLU A 95 0.73 14.28 -14.25
C GLU A 95 -0.58 15.00 -14.63
N ASN A 96 -1.00 16.02 -13.87
CA ASN A 96 -2.24 16.77 -14.06
C ASN A 96 -3.50 15.88 -14.11
N ILE A 97 -3.50 14.80 -13.32
CA ILE A 97 -4.68 13.95 -13.12
C ILE A 97 -5.65 14.67 -12.18
N LEU A 98 -5.10 15.32 -11.16
CA LEU A 98 -5.80 16.20 -10.21
C LEU A 98 -5.08 17.55 -10.15
N ASP A 99 -5.82 18.62 -9.90
CA ASP A 99 -5.23 19.90 -9.60
C ASP A 99 -4.72 19.97 -8.15
N LYS A 100 -4.19 21.12 -7.74
CA LYS A 100 -3.60 21.25 -6.41
C LYS A 100 -4.68 21.16 -5.33
N GLU A 101 -5.79 21.85 -5.53
CA GLU A 101 -6.93 21.91 -4.62
C GLU A 101 -7.52 20.51 -4.40
N ASP A 102 -7.72 19.73 -5.46
CA ASP A 102 -8.22 18.35 -5.40
C ASP A 102 -7.27 17.42 -4.62
N VAL A 103 -5.95 17.60 -4.78
CA VAL A 103 -4.96 16.79 -4.04
C VAL A 103 -4.92 17.18 -2.56
N GLU A 104 -5.06 18.47 -2.23
CA GLU A 104 -5.16 18.94 -0.84
C GLU A 104 -6.43 18.44 -0.14
N GLU A 105 -7.56 18.40 -0.85
CA GLU A 105 -8.81 17.81 -0.36
C GLU A 105 -8.63 16.31 -0.11
N LEU A 106 -8.07 15.57 -1.08
CA LEU A 106 -7.82 14.13 -0.94
C LEU A 106 -6.88 13.81 0.23
N ILE A 107 -5.83 14.62 0.44
CA ILE A 107 -4.94 14.49 1.60
C ILE A 107 -5.75 14.61 2.90
N THR A 108 -6.61 15.63 2.97
CA THR A 108 -7.45 15.89 4.16
C THR A 108 -8.42 14.74 4.41
N GLU A 109 -9.05 14.21 3.37
CA GLU A 109 -9.94 13.05 3.48
C GLU A 109 -9.20 11.82 4.02
N ILE A 110 -8.04 11.48 3.46
CA ILE A 110 -7.24 10.33 3.88
C ILE A 110 -6.83 10.46 5.35
N GLU A 111 -6.29 11.61 5.76
CA GLU A 111 -5.85 11.81 7.15
C GLU A 111 -7.03 11.72 8.13
N SER A 112 -8.19 12.25 7.76
CA SER A 112 -9.39 12.23 8.61
C SER A 112 -10.01 10.84 8.79
N ARG A 113 -9.93 9.98 7.76
CA ARG A 113 -10.56 8.64 7.76
C ARG A 113 -9.63 7.54 8.25
N ASP A 114 -8.34 7.61 7.91
CA ASP A 114 -7.41 6.48 8.07
C ASP A 114 -6.48 6.61 9.28
N ASN A 115 -6.70 7.62 10.14
CA ASN A 115 -5.83 7.94 11.28
C ASN A 115 -4.33 7.93 10.88
N THR A 116 -4.06 8.46 9.69
CA THR A 116 -2.72 8.57 9.12
C THR A 116 -2.34 10.04 9.03
N VAL A 117 -1.04 10.32 9.02
CA VAL A 117 -0.52 11.68 8.83
C VAL A 117 0.48 11.63 7.69
N ILE A 118 0.19 12.39 6.64
CA ILE A 118 1.09 12.55 5.51
C ILE A 118 2.10 13.63 5.89
N THR A 119 3.27 13.18 6.31
CA THR A 119 4.40 14.07 6.62
C THR A 119 5.02 14.61 5.33
N ASP A 120 5.58 15.82 5.39
CA ASP A 120 6.30 16.47 4.27
C ASP A 120 5.40 16.74 3.03
N LYS A 121 4.23 17.35 3.25
CA LYS A 121 3.27 17.70 2.19
C LYS A 121 3.84 18.64 1.13
N ASP A 122 4.77 19.52 1.50
CA ASP A 122 5.44 20.43 0.55
C ASP A 122 6.19 19.65 -0.54
N SER A 123 6.73 18.47 -0.20
CA SER A 123 7.39 17.59 -1.18
C SER A 123 6.44 17.07 -2.26
N ILE A 124 5.12 17.04 -2.01
CA ILE A 124 4.11 16.61 -2.98
C ILE A 124 4.00 17.65 -4.10
N PHE A 125 4.01 18.95 -3.75
CA PHE A 125 3.82 20.08 -4.66
C PHE A 125 5.12 20.73 -5.16
N SER A 126 6.24 20.00 -5.13
CA SER A 126 7.56 20.45 -5.62
C SER A 126 8.08 19.67 -6.81
#